data_AF-A0A2D8HKL4-F1
#
_entry.id   AF-A0A2D8HKL4-F1
#
_cell.length_a   1.000
_cell.length_b   1.000
_cell.length_c   1.000
_cell.angle_alpha   90.00
_cell.angle_beta   90.00
_cell.angle_gamma   90.00
#
_symmetry.space_group_name_H-M   'P 1'
#
loop_
_entity.id
_entity.type
_entity.pdbx_description
1 polymer ?
#
loop_
_entity_poly.entity_id
_entity_poly.type
_entity_poly.pdbx_seq_one_letter_code
_entity_poly.pdbx_strand_id
1 'polypeptide(L)'
;MKQLDIDRMVRRLFNAAGELAVLATLKRKTAGSYSPGTGAGETVEDIPIRLVRIEKPLRDSGNETAPRMGEPLHYALVECADIIPRADDDLLIAGAGFTVVQAVSLDAGAGILYEVAYR
;
A
#
# COMPACT_ATOMS: atom_id res chain seq x y z
N MET A 1 -9.68 -22.32 -3.42
CA MET A 1 -9.37 -21.40 -4.54
C MET A 1 -7.85 -21.30 -4.63
N LYS A 2 -7.25 -21.43 -5.81
CA LYS A 2 -5.77 -21.38 -5.94
C LYS A 2 -5.31 -19.92 -6.01
N GLN A 3 -4.09 -19.61 -5.57
CA GLN A 3 -3.52 -18.25 -5.61
C GLN A 3 -3.62 -17.61 -7.00
N LEU A 4 -3.32 -18.39 -8.05
CA LEU A 4 -3.46 -17.99 -9.45
C LEU A 4 -4.88 -17.53 -9.85
N ASP A 5 -5.92 -18.05 -9.20
CA ASP A 5 -7.30 -17.66 -9.46
C ASP A 5 -7.60 -16.28 -8.85
N ILE A 6 -7.05 -16.02 -7.65
CA ILE A 6 -7.16 -14.75 -6.93
C ILE A 6 -6.42 -13.66 -7.69
N ASP A 7 -5.19 -13.93 -8.11
CA ASP A 7 -4.37 -12.97 -8.86
C ASP A 7 -5.08 -12.53 -10.15
N ARG A 8 -5.65 -13.51 -10.88
CA ARG A 8 -6.40 -13.24 -12.10
C ARG A 8 -7.64 -12.40 -11.84
N MET A 9 -8.35 -12.68 -10.74
CA MET A 9 -9.56 -11.94 -10.36
C MET A 9 -9.22 -10.49 -9.98
N VAL A 10 -8.20 -10.28 -9.16
CA VAL A 10 -7.75 -8.94 -8.74
C VAL A 10 -7.29 -8.12 -9.94
N ARG A 11 -6.47 -8.71 -10.82
CA ARG A 11 -6.03 -8.04 -12.06
C ARG A 11 -7.21 -7.64 -12.94
N ARG A 12 -8.23 -8.50 -13.05
CA ARG A 12 -9.46 -8.20 -13.82
C ARG A 12 -10.25 -7.06 -13.18
N LEU A 13 -10.34 -7.02 -11.85
CA LEU A 13 -11.03 -5.95 -11.12
C LEU A 13 -10.35 -4.59 -11.40
N PHE A 14 -9.03 -4.51 -11.25
CA PHE A 14 -8.30 -3.27 -11.51
C PHE A 14 -8.32 -2.87 -12.99
N ASN A 15 -8.28 -3.84 -13.91
CA ASN A 15 -8.47 -3.57 -15.33
C ASN A 15 -9.89 -3.04 -15.64
N ALA A 16 -10.91 -3.57 -14.97
CA ALA A 16 -12.30 -3.14 -15.12
C ALA A 16 -12.57 -1.76 -14.49
N ALA A 17 -11.85 -1.42 -13.41
CA ALA A 17 -11.89 -0.10 -12.80
C ALA A 17 -11.33 1.00 -13.75
N GLY A 18 -10.48 0.62 -14.72
CA GLY A 18 -10.04 1.49 -15.80
C GLY A 18 -9.38 2.76 -15.28
N GLU A 19 -9.98 3.91 -15.59
CA GLU A 19 -9.49 5.24 -15.20
C GLU A 19 -9.48 5.48 -13.68
N LEU A 20 -10.25 4.71 -12.92
CA LEU A 20 -10.25 4.79 -11.45
C LEU A 20 -9.02 4.13 -10.82
N ALA A 21 -8.38 3.20 -11.54
CA ALA A 21 -7.15 2.56 -11.12
C ALA A 21 -5.94 3.40 -11.57
N VAL A 22 -5.44 4.22 -10.66
CA VAL A 22 -4.28 5.07 -10.92
C VAL A 22 -2.98 4.30 -10.69
N LEU A 23 -1.98 4.58 -11.52
CA LEU A 23 -0.62 4.13 -11.27
C LEU A 23 -0.03 4.98 -10.13
N ALA A 24 0.56 4.30 -9.16
CA ALA A 24 1.24 4.90 -8.02
C ALA A 24 2.59 4.19 -7.79
N THR A 25 3.43 4.78 -6.95
CA THR A 25 4.69 4.17 -6.54
C THR A 25 4.73 4.05 -5.03
N LEU A 26 4.95 2.84 -4.54
CA LEU A 26 5.29 2.60 -3.14
C LEU A 26 6.81 2.69 -3.01
N LYS A 27 7.31 3.56 -2.15
CA LYS A 27 8.73 3.65 -1.83
C LYS A 27 8.98 3.03 -0.47
N ARG A 28 9.82 2.01 -0.47
CA ARG A 28 10.25 1.35 0.75
C ARG A 28 11.65 1.79 1.14
N LYS A 29 11.76 2.34 2.33
CA LYS A 29 13.04 2.64 2.97
C LYS A 29 13.48 1.43 3.79
N THR A 30 14.66 0.90 3.49
CA THR A 30 15.30 -0.13 4.30
C THR A 30 16.60 0.44 4.88
N ALA A 31 16.71 0.40 6.21
CA ALA A 31 17.94 0.74 6.88
C ALA A 31 18.99 -0.32 6.56
N GLY A 32 20.09 0.10 5.92
CA GLY A 32 21.23 -0.76 5.65
C GLY A 32 21.95 -1.16 6.95
N SER A 33 22.77 -2.20 6.84
CA SER A 33 23.59 -2.68 7.96
C SER A 33 24.50 -1.57 8.48
N TYR A 34 24.39 -1.29 9.77
CA TYR A 34 25.25 -0.32 10.45
C TYR A 34 26.71 -0.80 10.43
N SER A 35 27.60 -0.02 9.81
CA SER A 35 29.06 -0.14 9.99
C SER A 35 29.54 0.95 10.94
N PRO A 36 30.24 0.61 12.04
CA PRO A 36 30.82 1.60 12.93
C PRO A 36 31.74 2.57 12.17
N GLY A 37 31.47 3.88 12.25
CA GLY A 37 32.26 4.93 11.59
C GLY A 37 31.62 5.54 10.33
N THR A 38 30.51 4.98 9.85
CA THR A 38 29.71 5.53 8.74
C THR A 38 28.23 5.53 9.12
N GLY A 39 27.47 6.56 8.77
CA GLY A 39 26.02 6.55 8.94
C GLY A 39 25.39 5.34 8.24
N ALA A 40 24.31 4.78 8.77
CA ALA A 40 23.62 3.67 8.14
C ALA A 40 23.17 4.10 6.73
N GLY A 41 23.59 3.37 5.69
CA GLY A 41 23.13 3.63 4.33
C GLY A 41 21.64 3.34 4.23
N GLU A 42 20.86 4.25 3.69
CA GLU A 42 19.44 4.04 3.41
C GLU A 42 19.29 3.49 1.99
N THR A 43 18.61 2.36 1.83
CA THR A 43 18.22 1.85 0.51
C THR A 43 16.75 2.18 0.29
N VAL A 44 16.46 2.82 -0.84
CA VAL A 44 15.09 3.16 -1.26
C VAL A 44 14.72 2.28 -2.45
N GLU A 45 13.65 1.51 -2.32
CA GLU A 45 13.10 0.70 -3.40
C GLU A 45 11.80 1.31 -3.91
N ASP A 46 11.74 1.61 -5.21
CA ASP A 46 10.58 2.19 -5.88
C ASP A 46 9.76 1.08 -6.57
N ILE A 47 8.56 0.81 -6.06
CA ILE A 47 7.71 -0.29 -6.52
C ILE A 47 6.45 0.26 -7.20
N PRO A 48 6.21 -0.06 -8.49
CA PRO A 48 4.99 0.35 -9.16
C PRO A 48 3.80 -0.45 -8.61
N ILE A 49 2.73 0.26 -8.27
CA ILE A 49 1.48 -0.32 -7.78
C ILE A 49 0.30 0.26 -8.56
N ARG A 50 -0.85 -0.41 -8.48
CA ARG A 50 -2.13 0.16 -8.93
C ARG A 50 -3.00 0.46 -7.73
N LEU A 51 -3.67 1.60 -7.76
CA LEU A 51 -4.42 2.12 -6.64
C LEU A 51 -5.82 2.58 -7.07
N VAL A 52 -6.85 2.20 -6.33
CA VAL A 52 -8.22 2.72 -6.49
C VAL A 52 -8.63 3.38 -5.18
N ARG A 53 -8.92 4.68 -5.21
CA ARG A 53 -9.39 5.41 -4.02
C ARG A 53 -10.77 4.91 -3.60
N ILE A 54 -10.98 4.78 -2.29
CA ILE A 54 -12.27 4.43 -1.70
C ILE A 54 -12.64 5.48 -0.65
N GLU A 55 -13.94 5.73 -0.48
CA GLU A 55 -14.43 6.78 0.42
C GLU A 55 -14.39 6.38 1.90
N LYS A 56 -14.43 5.07 2.17
CA LYS A 56 -14.48 4.49 3.51
C LYS A 56 -13.75 3.14 3.52
N PRO A 57 -13.23 2.70 4.68
CA PRO A 57 -12.67 1.37 4.80
C PRO A 57 -13.75 0.30 4.56
N LEU A 58 -13.37 -0.79 3.90
CA LEU A 58 -14.18 -1.99 3.67
C LEU A 58 -14.19 -2.91 4.88
N ARG A 59 -13.15 -2.86 5.72
CA ARG A 59 -13.12 -3.52 7.02
C ARG A 59 -13.27 -2.51 8.14
N ASP A 60 -14.17 -2.78 9.07
CA ASP A 60 -14.10 -2.21 10.42
C ASP A 60 -12.85 -2.80 11.09
N SER A 61 -11.69 -2.21 10.82
CA SER A 61 -10.45 -2.62 11.47
C SER A 61 -10.54 -2.18 12.94
N GLY A 62 -11.02 -3.05 13.83
CA GLY A 62 -11.05 -2.82 15.29
C GLY A 62 -9.67 -2.58 15.94
N ASN A 63 -8.59 -2.57 15.15
CA ASN A 63 -7.25 -2.10 15.51
C ASN A 63 -6.98 -0.72 14.88
N GLU A 64 -7.97 0.18 14.91
CA GLU A 64 -7.70 1.59 14.75
C GLU A 64 -6.70 1.97 15.84
N THR A 65 -5.45 2.20 15.46
CA THR A 65 -4.69 3.23 16.17
C THR A 65 -5.43 4.50 15.80
N ALA A 66 -6.43 4.86 16.61
CA ALA A 66 -7.34 5.96 16.31
C ALA A 66 -6.51 7.13 15.79
N PRO A 67 -6.89 7.75 14.65
CA PRO A 67 -6.18 8.91 14.15
C PRO A 67 -5.93 9.84 15.33
N ARG A 68 -4.65 10.17 15.58
CA ARG A 68 -4.32 11.25 16.51
C ARG A 68 -5.19 12.43 16.05
N MET A 69 -6.10 12.89 16.91
CA MET A 69 -7.13 13.88 16.54
C MET A 69 -6.49 14.99 15.69
N GLY A 70 -6.87 15.11 14.41
CA GLY A 70 -6.47 16.27 13.61
C GLY A 70 -6.37 16.10 12.10
N GLU A 71 -6.01 14.93 11.57
CA GLU A 71 -5.72 14.78 10.13
C GLU A 71 -6.69 13.83 9.42
N PRO A 72 -7.23 14.23 8.24
CA PRO A 72 -8.10 13.37 7.46
C PRO A 72 -7.30 12.18 6.91
N LEU A 73 -7.78 10.96 7.16
CA LEU A 73 -7.26 9.77 6.49
C LEU A 73 -7.92 9.58 5.13
N HIS A 74 -7.12 9.17 4.17
CA HIS A 74 -7.57 8.67 2.88
C HIS A 74 -7.47 7.14 2.85
N TYR A 75 -8.32 6.52 2.05
CA TYR A 75 -8.37 5.07 1.90
C TYR A 75 -8.24 4.68 0.44
N ALA A 76 -7.59 3.55 0.18
CA ALA A 76 -7.53 2.98 -1.16
C ALA A 76 -7.37 1.47 -1.15
N LEU A 77 -7.78 0.85 -2.25
CA LEU A 77 -7.40 -0.50 -2.62
C LEU A 77 -6.12 -0.45 -3.42
N VAL A 78 -5.14 -1.24 -3.01
CA VAL A 78 -3.84 -1.36 -3.65
C VAL A 78 -3.67 -2.77 -4.18
N GLU A 79 -3.39 -2.85 -5.47
CA GLU A 79 -2.84 -4.05 -6.09
C GLU A 79 -1.32 -3.91 -6.22
N CYS A 80 -0.60 -4.85 -5.66
CA CYS A 80 0.85 -4.93 -5.74
C CYS A 80 1.27 -6.39 -5.87
N ALA A 81 2.35 -6.66 -6.60
CA ALA A 81 2.88 -8.01 -6.73
C ALA A 81 4.09 -8.16 -5.82
N ASP A 82 4.13 -9.24 -5.04
CA ASP A 82 5.30 -9.68 -4.27
C ASP A 82 5.80 -8.69 -3.19
N ILE A 83 4.98 -7.71 -2.81
CA ILE A 83 5.27 -6.85 -1.66
C ILE A 83 4.03 -6.59 -0.80
N ILE A 84 4.22 -6.64 0.51
CA ILE A 84 3.20 -6.25 1.49
C ILE A 84 3.43 -4.77 1.83
N PRO A 85 2.52 -3.83 1.53
CA PRO A 85 2.64 -2.45 1.99
C PRO A 85 2.68 -2.38 3.52
N ARG A 86 3.42 -1.43 4.09
CA ARG A 86 3.63 -1.29 5.54
C ARG A 86 3.40 0.15 5.97
N ALA A 87 3.10 0.31 7.26
CA ALA A 87 3.14 1.63 7.88
C ALA A 87 4.52 2.28 7.64
N ASP A 88 4.51 3.60 7.44
CA ASP A 88 5.67 4.43 7.14
C ASP A 88 6.32 4.24 5.75
N ASP A 89 5.80 3.36 4.88
CA ASP A 89 6.16 3.39 3.46
C ASP A 89 5.68 4.72 2.84
N ASP A 90 6.47 5.32 1.93
CA ASP A 90 6.02 6.50 1.20
C ASP A 90 5.18 6.06 -0.01
N LEU A 91 4.05 6.71 -0.23
CA LEU A 91 3.13 6.46 -1.32
C LEU A 91 3.10 7.68 -2.25
N LEU A 92 3.56 7.51 -3.49
CA LEU A 92 3.50 8.55 -4.52
C LEU A 92 2.31 8.31 -5.44
N ILE A 93 1.34 9.22 -5.41
CA ILE A 93 0.16 9.20 -6.28
C ILE A 93 0.19 10.43 -7.18
N ALA A 94 0.34 10.23 -8.49
CA ALA A 94 0.41 11.33 -9.47
C ALA A 94 1.45 12.44 -9.10
N GLY A 95 2.57 12.05 -8.48
CA GLY A 95 3.62 12.95 -8.04
C GLY A 95 3.43 13.60 -6.66
N ALA A 96 2.25 13.45 -6.03
CA ALA A 96 2.04 13.85 -4.64
C ALA A 96 2.47 12.71 -3.69
N GLY A 97 3.19 13.07 -2.63
CA GLY A 97 3.67 12.12 -1.62
C GLY A 97 2.74 12.04 -0.41
N PHE A 98 2.51 10.82 0.04
CA PHE A 98 1.70 10.46 1.18
C PHE A 98 2.46 9.43 2.03
N THR A 99 2.11 9.27 3.30
CA THR A 99 2.63 8.22 4.16
C THR A 99 1.56 7.15 4.37
N VAL A 100 1.93 5.89 4.17
CA VAL A 100 1.07 4.76 4.54
C VAL A 100 0.96 4.71 6.06
N VAL A 101 -0.27 4.76 6.56
CA VAL A 101 -0.57 4.62 7.99
C VAL A 101 -0.84 3.17 8.34
N GLN A 102 -1.57 2.47 7.47
CA GLN A 102 -1.97 1.09 7.69
C GLN A 102 -2.18 0.37 6.36
N ALA A 103 -1.89 -0.93 6.34
CA ALA A 103 -2.20 -1.82 5.22
C ALA A 103 -2.77 -3.14 5.73
N VAL A 104 -3.87 -3.60 5.13
CA VAL A 104 -4.58 -4.83 5.50
C VAL A 104 -4.81 -5.69 4.26
N SER A 105 -4.38 -6.95 4.29
CA SER A 105 -4.65 -7.89 3.19
C SER A 105 -6.16 -8.22 3.12
N LEU A 106 -6.71 -8.14 1.89
CA LEU A 106 -8.11 -8.48 1.58
C LEU A 106 -8.26 -9.79 0.80
N ASP A 107 -7.15 -10.39 0.38
CA ASP A 107 -7.11 -11.56 -0.50
C ASP A 107 -6.84 -12.89 0.21
N ALA A 108 -7.08 -12.92 1.53
CA ALA A 108 -6.85 -14.10 2.37
C ALA A 108 -5.39 -14.63 2.32
N GLY A 109 -4.42 -13.73 2.11
CA GLY A 109 -2.99 -14.07 2.13
C GLY A 109 -2.39 -14.42 0.77
N ALA A 110 -3.10 -14.14 -0.33
CA ALA A 110 -2.53 -14.27 -1.68
C ALA A 110 -1.41 -13.24 -1.94
N GLY A 111 -1.40 -12.13 -1.21
CA GLY A 111 -0.32 -11.15 -1.22
C GLY A 111 -0.36 -10.17 -2.38
N ILE A 112 -1.53 -9.97 -3.00
CA ILE A 112 -1.77 -9.15 -4.17
C ILE A 112 -2.71 -7.96 -3.92
N LEU A 113 -3.67 -8.06 -2.98
CA LEU A 113 -4.68 -7.03 -2.72
C LEU A 113 -4.69 -6.58 -1.27
N TYR A 114 -4.53 -5.27 -1.09
CA TYR A 114 -4.50 -4.62 0.20
C TYR A 114 -5.47 -3.45 0.25
N GLU A 115 -6.10 -3.26 1.40
CA GLU A 115 -6.68 -1.98 1.80
C GLU A 115 -5.61 -1.15 2.50
N VAL A 116 -5.41 0.07 2.05
CA VAL A 116 -4.39 0.98 2.57
C VAL A 116 -5.05 2.27 3.05
N ALA A 117 -4.70 2.67 4.27
CA ALA A 117 -4.99 3.98 4.81
C ALA A 117 -3.73 4.84 4.74
N TYR A 118 -3.85 6.07 4.25
CA TYR A 118 -2.72 6.98 4.03
C TYR A 118 -3.11 8.44 4.29
N ARG A 119 -2.11 9.30 4.45
CA ARG A 119 -2.25 10.75 4.69
C ARG A 119 -1.10 11.53 4.10
#